data_AF-A0A1Y1K954-F1
#
_entry.id   AF-A0A1Y1K954-F1
#
_cell.length_a   1.000
_cell.length_b   1.000
_cell.length_c   1.000
_cell.angle_alpha   90.00
_cell.angle_beta   90.00
_cell.angle_gamma   90.00
#
_symmetry.space_group_name_H-M   'P 1'
#
loop_
_entity.id
_entity.type
_entity.pdbx_description
1 polymer ?
#
loop_
_entity_poly.entity_id
_entity_poly.type
_entity_poly.pdbx_seq_one_letter_code
_entity_poly.pdbx_strand_id
1 'polypeptide(L)'
;MLHLNLEKEEQLNDRLAGNANGVVNLAIVSDLEDNGSIYSITIKSDGTEHTDDPFEVTDAPLGITTEFSHDESSINSGVSMKTLESTKLSDRDSNWEYSNSDEKWYSITLQVFIPFILAGFGTIGAGLVLGKTEKEEIFKKVDSLYILVPAIIGLKGNLDMCLATRLSTAANVGQMDSKKQIMKMVIGNIGLVQIQAIVAAVVVSVYAVLISALLMQHSVLWEDIVYVSSCSILTASTSCFILDIVLCSVIVMSFKHGMNPDNFATSCAASIGDVVSLSALSLFAGAVYLHRETLPWICYAICGIYIFAVLPFWTCIVIKNKYTKHILTEGWIPVFSALFISGLGGLILDSAVGQFRGFVVFQPIINGIGGNLASVHTSRISTMLQKSSLPGIIPPHTKLCVTPWTALVSGVFSAKAARILILISLPAKTLFIFVADIIYNKGVSCITPAFISAYLGVSLIQIIILLYAAHILTHLLWKLKINPDNAAIPFLTATGDLLGTCLLVLAFTFLTAIGHPYQPVF
;
A
#
# COMPACT_ATOMS: atom_id res chain seq x y z
N MET A 1 -8.03 -33.73 16.78
CA MET A 1 -8.94 -34.68 16.11
C MET A 1 -8.54 -34.73 14.63
N LEU A 2 -7.69 -35.70 14.24
CA LEU A 2 -7.25 -35.90 12.85
C LEU A 2 -8.11 -37.03 12.28
N HIS A 3 -8.91 -36.73 11.26
CA HIS A 3 -9.75 -37.72 10.58
C HIS A 3 -8.86 -38.82 9.97
N LEU A 4 -8.84 -39.99 10.62
CA LEU A 4 -8.33 -41.23 10.05
C LEU A 4 -9.41 -41.81 9.13
N ASN A 5 -9.00 -42.24 7.94
CA ASN A 5 -9.85 -42.89 6.95
C ASN A 5 -10.45 -44.18 7.56
N LEU A 6 -11.78 -44.33 7.49
CA LEU A 6 -12.57 -45.42 8.10
C LEU A 6 -12.09 -46.84 7.73
N GLU A 7 -11.40 -47.02 6.60
CA GLU A 7 -10.85 -48.32 6.16
C GLU A 7 -9.64 -48.79 6.99
N LYS A 8 -8.97 -47.89 7.71
CA LYS A 8 -7.81 -48.22 8.58
C LYS A 8 -8.19 -48.48 10.04
N GLU A 9 -9.39 -48.11 10.44
CA GLU A 9 -9.90 -48.26 11.82
C GLU A 9 -10.30 -49.72 12.09
N GLU A 10 -10.88 -50.40 11.08
CA GLU A 10 -11.26 -51.82 11.15
C GLU A 10 -10.04 -52.74 11.26
N GLN A 11 -8.97 -52.46 10.49
CA GLN A 11 -7.70 -53.19 10.56
C GLN A 11 -6.93 -52.97 11.88
N LEU A 12 -7.19 -51.85 12.57
CA LEU A 12 -6.59 -51.53 13.87
C LEU A 12 -7.29 -52.28 15.00
N ASN A 13 -8.62 -52.35 14.97
CA ASN A 13 -9.43 -53.08 15.94
C ASN A 13 -9.17 -54.59 15.90
N ASP A 14 -9.00 -55.17 14.70
CA ASP A 14 -8.66 -56.60 14.56
C ASP A 14 -7.26 -56.95 15.09
N ARG A 15 -6.32 -56.01 15.05
CA ARG A 15 -4.95 -56.20 15.57
C ARG A 15 -4.84 -56.03 17.08
N LEU A 16 -5.78 -55.30 17.70
CA LEU A 16 -5.86 -55.14 19.15
C LEU A 16 -6.53 -56.34 19.83
N ALA A 17 -7.48 -57.01 19.15
CA ALA A 17 -8.18 -58.18 19.69
C ALA A 17 -7.29 -59.44 19.87
N GLY A 18 -6.08 -59.47 19.26
CA GLY A 18 -5.23 -60.66 19.21
C GLY A 18 -3.98 -60.65 20.10
N ASN A 19 -3.71 -59.61 20.89
CA ASN A 19 -2.41 -59.45 21.54
C ASN A 19 -2.50 -59.41 23.08
N ALA A 20 -2.31 -60.56 23.71
CA ALA A 20 -2.46 -60.75 25.17
C ALA A 20 -1.38 -60.06 26.04
N ASN A 21 -0.42 -59.34 25.46
CA ASN A 21 0.70 -58.71 26.19
C ASN A 21 0.86 -57.19 25.95
N GLY A 22 -0.21 -56.47 25.61
CA GLY A 22 -0.29 -55.02 25.85
C GLY A 22 0.79 -54.13 25.23
N VAL A 23 1.41 -54.54 24.11
CA VAL A 23 2.33 -53.69 23.33
C VAL A 23 2.00 -53.84 21.86
N VAL A 24 1.53 -52.76 21.23
CA VAL A 24 1.30 -52.71 19.77
C VAL A 24 2.27 -51.70 19.17
N ASN A 25 3.21 -52.18 18.38
CA ASN A 25 4.07 -51.33 17.55
C ASN A 25 3.35 -51.06 16.23
N LEU A 26 2.90 -49.82 16.00
CA LEU A 26 2.39 -49.39 14.69
C LEU A 26 3.54 -48.82 13.85
N ALA A 27 3.84 -49.46 12.73
CA ALA A 27 4.67 -48.88 11.69
C ALA A 27 3.77 -48.12 10.72
N ILE A 28 3.92 -46.80 10.65
CA ILE A 28 3.27 -45.96 9.64
C ILE A 28 4.29 -45.73 8.53
N VAL A 29 4.08 -46.37 7.38
CA VAL A 29 4.82 -46.04 6.15
C VAL A 29 4.10 -44.87 5.48
N SER A 30 4.74 -43.71 5.44
CA SER A 30 4.30 -42.58 4.62
C SER A 30 5.01 -42.63 3.27
N ASP A 31 4.26 -42.80 2.17
CA ASP A 31 4.77 -42.60 0.81
C ASP A 31 5.08 -41.12 0.60
N LEU A 32 6.34 -40.76 0.87
CA LEU A 32 6.98 -39.54 0.39
C LEU A 32 8.27 -39.99 -0.29
N GLU A 33 8.29 -39.89 -1.63
CA GLU A 33 9.52 -39.97 -2.43
C GLU A 33 10.44 -38.80 -2.04
N ASP A 34 11.22 -39.00 -0.97
CA ASP A 34 12.67 -38.76 -0.91
C ASP A 34 13.13 -38.99 0.54
N ASN A 35 14.05 -39.95 0.70
CA ASN A 35 14.73 -40.42 1.91
C ASN A 35 13.90 -41.20 2.94
N GLY A 36 13.96 -42.54 2.80
CA GLY A 36 13.37 -43.52 3.71
C GLY A 36 13.87 -43.42 5.15
N SER A 37 13.01 -42.91 6.03
CA SER A 37 13.17 -42.97 7.48
C SER A 37 11.94 -43.63 8.09
N ILE A 38 12.12 -44.77 8.77
CA ILE A 38 11.07 -45.51 9.47
C ILE A 38 10.93 -44.92 10.87
N TYR A 39 9.72 -44.48 11.26
CA TYR A 39 9.42 -44.06 12.62
C TYR A 39 8.65 -45.16 13.36
N SER A 40 9.10 -45.55 14.56
CA SER A 40 8.36 -46.44 15.47
C SER A 40 7.79 -45.63 16.64
N ILE A 41 6.48 -45.72 16.85
CA ILE A 41 5.81 -45.15 18.02
C ILE A 41 5.47 -46.30 18.96
N THR A 42 6.00 -46.26 20.20
CA THR A 42 5.70 -47.22 21.25
C THR A 42 4.73 -46.59 22.23
N ILE A 43 3.52 -47.15 22.36
CA ILE A 43 2.54 -46.75 23.37
C ILE A 43 2.60 -47.80 24.49
N LYS A 44 2.90 -47.39 25.73
CA LYS A 44 2.77 -48.23 26.92
C LYS A 44 1.48 -47.88 27.65
N SER A 45 0.66 -48.89 27.93
CA SER A 45 -0.46 -48.78 28.87
C SER A 45 0.08 -49.03 30.28
N ASP A 46 -0.05 -48.07 31.18
CA ASP A 46 0.21 -48.31 32.60
C ASP A 46 -0.98 -49.09 33.18
N GLY A 47 -0.68 -50.22 33.82
CA GLY A 47 -1.68 -51.14 34.35
C GLY A 47 -2.07 -50.77 35.77
N THR A 48 -3.36 -50.52 35.99
CA THR A 48 -4.01 -50.70 37.30
C THR A 48 -5.40 -51.30 37.09
N GLU A 49 -5.63 -52.44 37.72
CA GLU A 49 -6.92 -53.14 37.80
C GLU A 49 -7.90 -52.34 38.69
N HIS A 50 -9.16 -52.17 38.27
CA HIS A 50 -10.36 -52.31 39.12
C HIS A 50 -11.69 -52.19 38.32
N THR A 51 -12.40 -53.33 38.25
CA THR A 51 -13.85 -53.63 38.28
C THR A 51 -14.94 -52.59 37.92
N ASP A 52 -15.76 -52.97 36.93
CA ASP A 52 -17.23 -52.84 36.76
C ASP A 52 -17.99 -51.61 37.32
N ASP A 53 -18.26 -50.61 36.46
CA ASP A 53 -19.56 -49.93 36.23
C ASP A 53 -19.40 -48.70 35.27
N PRO A 54 -20.45 -48.22 34.57
CA PRO A 54 -20.31 -47.33 33.41
C PRO A 54 -20.11 -45.86 33.81
N PHE A 55 -18.99 -45.24 33.39
CA PHE A 55 -18.71 -43.83 33.67
C PHE A 55 -19.16 -42.88 32.55
N GLU A 56 -19.92 -41.86 32.96
CA GLU A 56 -20.27 -40.63 32.25
C GLU A 56 -19.04 -39.91 31.67
N VAL A 57 -19.21 -39.33 30.49
CA VAL A 57 -18.24 -38.43 29.86
C VAL A 57 -18.37 -37.04 30.50
N THR A 58 -17.44 -36.69 31.39
CA THR A 58 -17.22 -35.29 31.81
C THR A 58 -15.92 -34.76 31.23
N ASP A 59 -16.01 -33.65 30.50
CA ASP A 59 -14.90 -32.89 29.93
C ASP A 59 -13.96 -32.36 31.03
N ALA A 60 -12.74 -32.90 31.11
CA ALA A 60 -11.61 -32.28 31.81
C ALA A 60 -10.31 -32.52 31.02
N PRO A 61 -9.44 -31.51 30.85
CA PRO A 61 -8.21 -31.67 30.08
C PRO A 61 -7.16 -32.44 30.87
N LEU A 62 -6.67 -33.57 30.33
CA LEU A 62 -5.50 -34.29 30.84
C LEU A 62 -4.26 -33.38 30.75
N GLY A 63 -3.67 -33.06 31.89
CA GLY A 63 -2.36 -32.42 31.99
C GLY A 63 -1.25 -33.42 31.68
N ILE A 64 -0.35 -33.06 30.75
CA ILE A 64 0.88 -33.81 30.46
C ILE A 64 1.99 -33.25 31.36
N THR A 65 2.45 -34.02 32.33
CA THR A 65 3.69 -33.76 33.08
C THR A 65 4.86 -34.45 32.38
N THR A 66 5.79 -33.68 31.83
CA THR A 66 7.10 -34.19 31.38
C THR A 66 8.13 -33.97 32.48
N GLU A 67 8.54 -35.03 33.18
CA GLU A 67 9.75 -35.03 34.01
C GLU A 67 10.98 -35.13 33.10
N PHE A 68 11.90 -34.17 33.20
CA PHE A 68 13.21 -34.22 32.55
C PHE A 68 14.26 -34.70 33.58
N SER A 69 14.73 -35.94 33.43
CA SER A 69 15.98 -36.40 34.03
C SER A 69 17.15 -35.99 33.13
N HIS A 70 18.01 -35.12 33.63
CA HIS A 70 19.26 -34.72 32.97
C HIS A 70 20.31 -35.82 33.14
N ASP A 71 20.76 -36.43 32.03
CA ASP A 71 22.09 -37.01 31.93
C ASP A 71 22.84 -36.35 30.76
N GLU A 72 23.97 -35.72 31.07
CA GLU A 72 24.85 -35.06 30.11
C GLU A 72 25.65 -36.09 29.31
N SER A 73 25.44 -36.15 27.99
CA SER A 73 26.55 -36.39 27.05
C SER A 73 26.23 -35.93 25.61
N SER A 74 27.10 -35.04 25.15
CA SER A 74 27.43 -34.53 23.81
C SER A 74 26.88 -35.19 22.52
N ILE A 75 26.37 -34.31 21.64
CA ILE A 75 26.47 -34.25 20.16
C ILE A 75 25.56 -35.19 19.34
N ASN A 76 24.53 -34.63 18.67
CA ASN A 76 24.65 -34.22 17.26
C ASN A 76 23.44 -33.39 16.78
N SER A 77 23.74 -32.33 16.02
CA SER A 77 22.80 -31.40 15.41
C SER A 77 22.01 -32.05 14.26
N GLY A 78 20.70 -32.19 14.45
CA GLY A 78 19.81 -32.70 13.40
C GLY A 78 18.33 -32.71 13.79
N VAL A 79 17.89 -31.87 14.74
CA VAL A 79 16.46 -31.71 15.02
C VAL A 79 15.83 -31.03 13.81
N SER A 80 15.06 -31.81 13.07
CA SER A 80 14.46 -31.49 11.78
C SER A 80 13.74 -30.13 11.82
N MET A 81 14.27 -29.19 11.02
CA MET A 81 13.72 -27.87 10.78
C MET A 81 12.24 -27.93 10.31
N LYS A 82 11.84 -29.04 9.68
CA LYS A 82 10.45 -29.30 9.25
C LYS A 82 9.48 -29.53 10.42
N THR A 83 9.93 -30.18 11.49
CA THR A 83 9.06 -30.45 12.66
C THR A 83 8.83 -29.16 13.45
N LEU A 84 9.87 -28.33 13.58
CA LEU A 84 9.79 -27.02 14.24
C LEU A 84 8.96 -26.00 13.44
N GLU A 85 8.92 -26.12 12.11
CA GLU A 85 8.00 -25.36 11.24
C GLU A 85 6.56 -25.86 11.38
N SER A 86 6.33 -27.18 11.39
CA SER A 86 5.01 -27.78 11.55
C SER A 86 4.35 -27.42 12.88
N THR A 87 5.10 -27.43 13.98
CA THR A 87 4.58 -27.04 15.30
C THR A 87 4.30 -25.53 15.37
N LYS A 88 5.13 -24.69 14.72
CA LYS A 88 4.83 -23.25 14.57
C LYS A 88 3.61 -22.97 13.70
N LEU A 89 3.29 -23.83 12.74
CA LEU A 89 2.08 -23.75 11.91
C LEU A 89 0.83 -24.12 12.73
N SER A 90 0.87 -25.23 13.50
CA SER A 90 -0.27 -25.63 14.35
C SER A 90 -0.54 -24.68 15.52
N ASP A 91 0.52 -24.12 16.12
CA ASP A 91 0.40 -23.12 17.19
C ASP A 91 -0.02 -21.74 16.66
N ARG A 92 0.17 -21.49 15.35
CA ARG A 92 -0.35 -20.29 14.67
C ARG A 92 -1.80 -20.45 14.29
N ASP A 93 -2.21 -21.61 13.77
CA ASP A 93 -3.60 -21.86 13.37
C ASP A 93 -4.55 -21.82 14.60
N SER A 94 -4.11 -22.36 15.74
CA SER A 94 -4.88 -22.32 17.00
C SER A 94 -4.91 -20.94 17.68
N ASN A 95 -3.84 -20.13 17.58
CA ASN A 95 -3.84 -18.73 18.04
C ASN A 95 -4.58 -17.78 17.07
N TRP A 96 -4.76 -18.15 15.80
CA TRP A 96 -5.47 -17.35 14.82
C TRP A 96 -6.97 -17.30 15.05
N GLU A 97 -7.57 -18.39 15.54
CA GLU A 97 -9.00 -18.44 15.90
C GLU A 97 -9.33 -17.62 17.16
N TYR A 98 -8.36 -17.41 18.07
CA TYR A 98 -8.62 -16.74 19.35
C TYR A 98 -8.30 -15.24 19.38
N SER A 99 -7.45 -14.72 18.48
CA SER A 99 -7.00 -13.32 18.52
C SER A 99 -7.82 -12.33 17.66
N ASN A 100 -8.72 -12.79 16.78
CA ASN A 100 -9.48 -11.91 15.90
C ASN A 100 -10.91 -11.71 16.40
N SER A 101 -11.07 -10.86 17.41
CA SER A 101 -12.33 -10.16 17.60
C SER A 101 -12.69 -9.46 16.30
N ASP A 102 -13.79 -9.89 15.67
CA ASP A 102 -14.46 -9.26 14.55
C ASP A 102 -14.39 -7.73 14.71
N GLU A 103 -13.49 -7.09 13.95
CA GLU A 103 -13.36 -5.64 14.04
C GLU A 103 -14.72 -5.05 13.63
N LYS A 104 -15.41 -4.47 14.61
CA LYS A 104 -16.82 -4.11 14.45
C LYS A 104 -16.92 -3.05 13.36
N TRP A 105 -17.96 -3.15 12.53
CA TRP A 105 -18.12 -2.27 11.35
C TRP A 105 -18.03 -0.78 11.74
N TYR A 106 -18.60 -0.40 12.90
CA TYR A 106 -18.55 0.98 13.38
C TYR A 106 -17.14 1.44 13.79
N SER A 107 -16.29 0.53 14.28
CA SER A 107 -14.90 0.83 14.63
C SER A 107 -14.11 1.14 13.37
N ILE A 108 -14.26 0.31 12.34
CA ILE A 108 -13.66 0.54 11.02
C ILE A 108 -14.17 1.86 10.44
N THR A 109 -15.48 2.09 10.48
CA THR A 109 -16.08 3.32 9.94
C THR A 109 -15.54 4.57 10.66
N LEU A 110 -15.52 4.60 11.99
CA LEU A 110 -15.03 5.76 12.75
C LEU A 110 -13.53 5.99 12.55
N GLN A 111 -12.73 4.92 12.54
CA GLN A 111 -11.28 5.02 12.35
C GLN A 111 -10.91 5.50 10.95
N VAL A 112 -11.70 5.18 9.92
CA VAL A 112 -11.44 5.59 8.54
C VAL A 112 -12.08 6.94 8.22
N PHE A 113 -13.25 7.27 8.80
CA PHE A 113 -14.01 8.46 8.44
C PHE A 113 -13.25 9.76 8.68
N ILE A 114 -12.67 9.97 9.87
CA ILE A 114 -11.96 11.23 10.17
C ILE A 114 -10.74 11.41 9.26
N PRO A 115 -9.83 10.42 9.13
CA PRO A 115 -8.72 10.52 8.17
C PRO A 115 -9.21 10.73 6.73
N PHE A 116 -10.28 10.05 6.32
CA PHE A 116 -10.84 10.18 4.98
C PHE A 116 -11.34 11.60 4.68
N ILE A 117 -12.02 12.24 5.64
CA ILE A 117 -12.44 13.64 5.52
C ILE A 117 -11.23 14.58 5.43
N LEU A 118 -10.21 14.35 6.26
CA LEU A 118 -8.95 15.11 6.21
C LEU A 118 -8.26 14.98 4.84
N ALA A 119 -8.17 13.75 4.31
CA ALA A 119 -7.63 13.47 2.98
C ALA A 119 -8.41 14.21 1.90
N GLY A 120 -9.74 14.17 1.94
CA GLY A 120 -10.60 14.88 1.00
C GLY A 120 -10.35 16.39 0.98
N PHE A 121 -10.35 17.05 2.15
CA PHE A 121 -10.06 18.48 2.22
C PHE A 121 -8.66 18.83 1.69
N GLY A 122 -7.66 17.99 1.97
CA GLY A 122 -6.32 18.20 1.43
C GLY A 122 -6.24 18.02 -0.08
N THR A 123 -6.94 17.04 -0.67
CA THR A 123 -7.04 16.89 -2.14
C THR A 123 -7.75 18.07 -2.80
N ILE A 124 -8.78 18.63 -2.16
CA ILE A 124 -9.41 19.89 -2.61
C ILE A 124 -8.40 21.04 -2.54
N GLY A 125 -7.68 21.16 -1.42
CA GLY A 125 -6.59 22.13 -1.25
C GLY A 125 -5.54 22.02 -2.36
N ALA A 126 -5.13 20.80 -2.71
CA ALA A 126 -4.21 20.54 -3.79
C ALA A 126 -4.76 20.98 -5.15
N GLY A 127 -6.02 20.68 -5.46
CA GLY A 127 -6.67 21.17 -6.69
C GLY A 127 -6.75 22.69 -6.78
N LEU A 128 -6.95 23.38 -5.65
CA LEU A 128 -6.94 24.84 -5.59
C LEU A 128 -5.54 25.42 -5.78
N VAL A 129 -4.50 24.79 -5.20
CA VAL A 129 -3.11 25.19 -5.44
C VAL A 129 -2.75 24.93 -6.90
N LEU A 130 -3.10 23.76 -7.45
CA LEU A 130 -2.89 23.41 -8.86
C LEU A 130 -3.52 24.45 -9.79
N GLY A 131 -4.78 24.82 -9.56
CA GLY A 131 -5.47 25.84 -10.36
C GLY A 131 -4.93 27.27 -10.19
N LYS A 132 -4.18 27.55 -9.12
CA LYS A 132 -3.41 28.81 -8.99
C LYS A 132 -2.08 28.72 -9.73
N THR A 133 -1.33 27.64 -9.52
CA THR A 133 -0.04 27.36 -10.16
C THR A 133 -0.16 27.34 -11.68
N GLU A 134 -1.24 26.77 -12.24
CA GLU A 134 -1.53 26.81 -13.68
C GLU A 134 -1.65 28.24 -14.25
N LYS A 135 -2.14 29.18 -13.44
CA LYS A 135 -2.32 30.57 -13.89
C LYS A 135 -1.04 31.38 -13.84
N GLU A 136 -0.03 30.92 -13.11
CA GLU A 136 1.27 31.59 -12.98
C GLU A 136 1.99 31.67 -14.33
N GLU A 137 2.69 32.77 -14.54
CA GLU A 137 3.34 33.07 -15.83
C GLU A 137 4.44 32.06 -16.18
N ILE A 138 5.13 31.52 -15.18
CA ILE A 138 6.24 30.56 -15.36
C ILE A 138 5.74 29.25 -15.98
N PHE A 139 4.60 28.74 -15.53
CA PHE A 139 4.01 27.50 -16.04
C PHE A 139 3.43 27.66 -17.44
N LYS A 140 3.16 28.90 -17.88
CA LYS A 140 2.78 29.22 -19.27
C LYS A 140 3.96 29.44 -20.20
N LYS A 141 5.13 29.77 -19.65
CA LYS A 141 6.36 29.99 -20.42
C LYS A 141 7.18 28.70 -20.59
N VAL A 142 7.02 27.75 -19.67
CA VAL A 142 7.78 26.49 -19.65
C VAL A 142 6.82 25.31 -19.57
N ASP A 143 6.35 24.85 -20.73
CA ASP A 143 5.34 23.78 -20.84
C ASP A 143 5.78 22.48 -20.16
N SER A 144 7.08 22.19 -20.16
CA SER A 144 7.65 21.02 -19.48
C SER A 144 7.42 21.04 -17.97
N LEU A 145 7.30 22.21 -17.32
CA LEU A 145 6.93 22.28 -15.90
C LEU A 145 5.48 21.88 -15.65
N TYR A 146 4.59 22.13 -16.61
CA TYR A 146 3.19 21.73 -16.49
C TYR A 146 3.04 20.22 -16.63
N ILE A 147 3.68 19.62 -17.64
CA ILE A 147 3.73 18.16 -17.83
C ILE A 147 4.37 17.45 -16.62
N LEU A 148 5.29 18.13 -15.93
CA LEU A 148 5.95 17.65 -14.73
C LEU A 148 5.01 17.52 -13.52
N VAL A 149 3.99 18.37 -13.40
CA VAL A 149 3.15 18.48 -12.19
C VAL A 149 2.52 17.14 -11.80
N PRO A 150 1.78 16.44 -12.68
CA PRO A 150 1.10 15.22 -12.30
C PRO A 150 2.08 14.08 -12.03
N ALA A 151 3.20 14.07 -12.75
CA ALA A 151 4.26 13.08 -12.58
C ALA A 151 4.96 13.23 -11.21
N ILE A 152 5.24 14.46 -10.76
CA ILE A 152 5.81 14.72 -9.43
C ILE A 152 4.82 14.35 -8.32
N ILE A 153 3.54 14.74 -8.46
CA ILE A 153 2.51 14.41 -7.46
C ILE A 153 2.36 12.89 -7.33
N GLY A 154 2.21 12.19 -8.47
CA GLY A 154 2.10 10.73 -8.50
C GLY A 154 3.35 10.04 -7.95
N LEU A 155 4.54 10.47 -8.36
CA LEU A 155 5.82 9.97 -7.83
C LEU A 155 5.85 10.07 -6.30
N LYS A 156 5.57 11.26 -5.78
CA LYS A 156 5.60 11.55 -4.35
C LYS A 156 4.57 10.70 -3.59
N GLY A 157 3.32 10.64 -4.08
CA GLY A 157 2.27 9.82 -3.48
C GLY A 157 2.69 8.35 -3.37
N ASN A 158 3.38 7.82 -4.38
CA ASN A 158 3.88 6.46 -4.36
C ASN A 158 4.98 6.24 -3.31
N LEU A 159 5.91 7.20 -3.13
CA LEU A 159 7.02 7.09 -2.18
C LEU A 159 6.54 7.20 -0.71
N ASP A 160 5.76 8.24 -0.42
CA ASP A 160 5.30 8.53 0.93
C ASP A 160 4.37 7.44 1.46
N MET A 161 3.53 6.91 0.57
CA MET A 161 2.61 5.84 0.89
C MET A 161 3.35 4.53 1.14
N CYS A 162 4.40 4.23 0.36
CA CYS A 162 5.27 3.08 0.65
C CYS A 162 5.99 3.23 2.00
N LEU A 163 6.47 4.42 2.33
CA LEU A 163 7.08 4.68 3.64
C LEU A 163 6.05 4.48 4.76
N ALA A 164 4.85 5.05 4.59
CA ALA A 164 3.77 4.97 5.55
C ALA A 164 3.34 3.52 5.82
N THR A 165 3.15 2.72 4.77
CA THR A 165 2.76 1.31 4.91
C THR A 165 3.86 0.47 5.51
N ARG A 166 5.12 0.59 5.08
CA ARG A 166 6.24 -0.13 5.71
C ARG A 166 6.31 0.11 7.21
N LEU A 167 6.19 1.38 7.61
CA LEU A 167 6.29 1.78 9.00
C LEU A 167 5.04 1.35 9.80
N SER A 168 3.86 1.41 9.20
CA SER A 168 2.60 0.96 9.82
C SER A 168 2.54 -0.56 9.97
N THR A 169 2.95 -1.31 8.95
CA THR A 169 3.13 -2.77 9.00
C THR A 169 4.12 -3.15 10.09
N ALA A 170 5.27 -2.48 10.17
CA ALA A 170 6.25 -2.74 11.22
C ALA A 170 5.69 -2.44 12.63
N ALA A 171 4.87 -1.40 12.79
CA ALA A 171 4.16 -1.11 14.04
C ALA A 171 3.17 -2.24 14.38
N ASN A 172 2.35 -2.67 13.41
CA ASN A 172 1.31 -3.68 13.56
C ASN A 172 1.83 -5.12 13.78
N VAL A 173 3.08 -5.39 13.42
CA VAL A 173 3.79 -6.67 13.64
C VAL A 173 4.61 -6.64 14.95
N GLY A 174 4.65 -5.51 15.66
CA GLY A 174 5.38 -5.39 16.94
C GLY A 174 6.89 -5.22 16.77
N GLN A 175 7.34 -4.61 15.66
CA GLN A 175 8.78 -4.31 15.45
C GLN A 175 9.19 -2.93 15.99
N MET A 176 8.31 -2.26 16.74
CA MET A 176 8.46 -0.88 17.25
C MET A 176 8.62 -0.80 18.78
N ASP A 177 9.22 -1.81 19.41
CA ASP A 177 9.28 -1.87 20.87
C ASP A 177 10.33 -0.92 21.48
N SER A 178 11.42 -0.65 20.76
CA SER A 178 12.51 0.19 21.24
C SER A 178 12.63 1.51 20.48
N LYS A 179 12.80 2.62 21.21
CA LYS A 179 13.11 3.95 20.63
C LYS A 179 14.30 3.91 19.66
N LYS A 180 15.32 3.07 19.93
CA LYS A 180 16.48 2.91 19.04
C LYS A 180 16.11 2.21 17.73
N GLN A 181 15.20 1.23 17.76
CA GLN A 181 14.73 0.53 16.57
C GLN A 181 13.84 1.45 15.73
N ILE A 182 12.91 2.18 16.37
CA ILE A 182 12.06 3.17 15.70
C ILE A 182 12.93 4.20 14.97
N MET A 183 13.92 4.80 15.65
CA MET A 183 14.80 5.79 15.02
C MET A 183 15.57 5.22 13.83
N LYS A 184 16.08 3.98 13.93
CA LYS A 184 16.75 3.33 12.79
C LYS A 184 15.79 3.10 11.63
N MET A 185 14.55 2.71 11.89
CA MET A 185 13.54 2.48 10.86
C MET A 185 13.12 3.79 10.18
N VAL A 186 12.89 4.85 10.96
CA VAL A 186 12.54 6.19 10.46
C VAL A 186 13.66 6.76 9.59
N ILE A 187 14.89 6.84 10.12
CA ILE A 187 16.03 7.37 9.36
C ILE A 187 16.29 6.55 8.09
N GLY A 188 16.17 5.22 8.17
CA GLY A 188 16.34 4.34 7.03
C GLY A 188 15.33 4.56 5.92
N ASN A 189 14.05 4.74 6.28
CA ASN A 189 12.98 4.95 5.32
C ASN A 189 13.01 6.36 4.73
N ILE A 190 13.27 7.40 5.54
CA ILE A 190 13.48 8.76 5.05
C ILE A 190 14.64 8.78 4.05
N GLY A 191 15.78 8.18 4.40
CA GLY A 191 16.92 8.12 3.48
C GLY A 191 16.61 7.37 2.18
N LEU A 192 15.83 6.29 2.26
CA LEU A 192 15.41 5.54 1.07
C LEU A 192 14.51 6.39 0.17
N VAL A 193 13.51 7.08 0.74
CA VAL A 193 12.62 7.97 0.01
C VAL A 193 13.41 9.12 -0.63
N GLN A 194 14.40 9.70 0.06
CA GLN A 194 15.24 10.74 -0.51
C GLN A 194 16.05 10.26 -1.73
N ILE A 195 16.65 9.06 -1.66
CA ILE A 195 17.34 8.47 -2.81
C ILE A 195 16.37 8.28 -3.99
N GLN A 196 15.20 7.69 -3.72
CA GLN A 196 14.19 7.42 -4.74
C GLN A 196 13.65 8.72 -5.35
N ALA A 197 13.38 9.74 -4.53
CA ALA A 197 12.89 11.05 -4.96
C ALA A 197 13.90 11.76 -5.85
N ILE A 198 15.19 11.79 -5.50
CA ILE A 198 16.23 12.44 -6.33
C ILE A 198 16.37 11.75 -7.69
N VAL A 199 16.51 10.42 -7.69
CA VAL A 199 16.69 9.65 -8.94
C VAL A 199 15.44 9.75 -9.82
N ALA A 200 14.26 9.55 -9.24
CA ALA A 200 13.02 9.60 -9.98
C ALA A 200 12.69 11.02 -10.47
N ALA A 201 13.01 12.07 -9.71
CA ALA A 201 12.85 13.47 -10.16
C ALA A 201 13.66 13.78 -11.42
N VAL A 202 14.90 13.27 -11.52
CA VAL A 202 15.73 13.40 -12.74
C VAL A 202 15.10 12.65 -13.91
N VAL A 203 14.57 11.45 -13.69
CA VAL A 203 13.90 10.69 -14.75
C VAL A 203 12.63 11.41 -15.22
N VAL A 204 11.84 11.94 -14.28
CA VAL A 204 10.60 12.67 -14.55
C VAL A 204 10.85 13.99 -15.27
N SER A 205 11.91 14.73 -14.92
CA SER A 205 12.27 15.96 -15.62
C SER A 205 12.70 15.71 -17.06
N VAL A 206 13.54 14.69 -17.30
CA VAL A 206 13.94 14.29 -18.66
C VAL A 206 12.71 13.88 -19.46
N TYR A 207 11.84 13.04 -18.89
CA TYR A 207 10.58 12.64 -19.52
C TYR A 207 9.71 13.86 -19.88
N ALA A 208 9.50 14.79 -18.94
CA ALA A 208 8.66 15.96 -19.17
C ALA A 208 9.20 16.88 -20.28
N VAL A 209 10.53 17.07 -20.35
CA VAL A 209 11.16 17.85 -21.41
C VAL A 209 11.06 17.13 -22.76
N LEU A 210 11.29 15.82 -22.81
CA LEU A 210 11.15 15.04 -24.05
C LEU A 210 9.72 15.07 -24.59
N ILE A 211 8.72 14.89 -23.73
CA ILE A 211 7.32 14.94 -24.16
C ILE A 211 6.92 16.37 -24.57
N SER A 212 7.36 17.39 -23.83
CA SER A 212 7.15 18.79 -24.23
C SER A 212 7.75 19.06 -25.61
N ALA A 213 8.97 18.57 -25.88
CA ALA A 213 9.62 18.68 -27.19
C ALA A 213 8.81 18.05 -28.32
N LEU A 214 8.28 16.85 -28.07
CA LEU A 214 7.45 16.12 -29.03
C LEU A 214 6.11 16.80 -29.30
N LEU A 215 5.42 17.28 -28.25
CA LEU A 215 4.10 17.91 -28.37
C LEU A 215 4.17 19.30 -29.01
N MET A 216 5.17 20.10 -28.66
CA MET A 216 5.30 21.49 -29.12
C MET A 216 6.20 21.65 -30.35
N GLN A 217 6.70 20.55 -30.93
CA GLN A 217 7.55 20.54 -32.13
C GLN A 217 8.79 21.45 -32.04
N HIS A 218 9.43 21.48 -30.86
CA HIS A 218 10.64 22.26 -30.60
C HIS A 218 11.83 21.36 -30.24
N SER A 219 13.04 21.87 -30.39
CA SER A 219 14.26 21.12 -30.08
C SER A 219 14.50 21.02 -28.58
N VAL A 220 14.88 19.84 -28.11
CA VAL A 220 15.31 19.64 -26.72
C VAL A 220 16.62 20.42 -26.47
N LEU A 221 16.56 21.43 -25.62
CA LEU A 221 17.76 22.15 -25.17
C LEU A 221 18.26 21.56 -23.85
N TRP A 222 19.58 21.45 -23.73
CA TRP A 222 20.22 20.96 -22.50
C TRP A 222 19.88 21.82 -21.29
N GLU A 223 19.74 23.13 -21.49
CA GLU A 223 19.39 24.09 -20.45
C GLU A 223 17.99 23.85 -19.89
N ASP A 224 17.03 23.44 -20.72
CA ASP A 224 15.68 23.10 -20.26
C ASP A 224 15.70 21.82 -19.41
N ILE A 225 16.48 20.81 -19.80
CA ILE A 225 16.65 19.59 -19.00
C ILE A 225 17.22 19.94 -17.62
N VAL A 226 18.28 20.73 -17.56
CA VAL A 226 18.95 21.08 -16.30
C VAL A 226 18.06 21.98 -15.43
N TYR A 227 17.35 22.94 -16.03
CA TYR A 227 16.40 23.81 -15.34
C TYR A 227 15.26 22.99 -14.71
N VAL A 228 14.55 22.18 -15.52
CA VAL A 228 13.43 21.36 -15.04
C VAL A 228 13.91 20.32 -14.02
N SER A 229 15.09 19.72 -14.22
CA SER A 229 15.69 18.80 -13.24
C SER A 229 15.99 19.48 -11.92
N SER A 230 16.57 20.68 -11.93
CA SER A 230 16.88 21.41 -10.69
C SER A 230 15.61 21.74 -9.88
N CYS A 231 14.54 22.16 -10.56
CA CYS A 231 13.24 22.40 -9.94
C CYS A 231 12.65 21.10 -9.40
N SER A 232 12.61 20.04 -10.23
CA SER A 232 12.05 18.74 -9.86
C SER A 232 12.75 18.12 -8.66
N ILE A 233 14.09 18.15 -8.62
CA ILE A 233 14.87 17.57 -7.51
C ILE A 233 14.61 18.34 -6.21
N LEU A 234 14.65 19.68 -6.25
CA LEU A 234 14.38 20.51 -5.08
C LEU A 234 12.97 20.26 -4.54
N THR A 235 11.97 20.23 -5.43
CA THR A 235 10.59 19.96 -5.08
C THR A 235 10.42 18.57 -4.49
N ALA A 236 10.86 17.52 -5.19
CA ALA A 236 10.67 16.15 -4.77
C ALA A 236 11.37 15.88 -3.44
N SER A 237 12.66 16.25 -3.31
CA SER A 237 13.42 16.04 -2.08
C SER A 237 12.83 16.82 -0.89
N THR A 238 12.56 18.12 -1.06
CA THR A 238 12.07 18.97 0.02
C THR A 238 10.66 18.58 0.46
N SER A 239 9.75 18.34 -0.49
CA SER A 239 8.37 17.98 -0.15
C SER A 239 8.25 16.59 0.48
N CYS A 240 8.97 15.59 -0.03
CA CYS A 240 9.02 14.27 0.60
C CYS A 240 9.67 14.35 1.99
N PHE A 241 10.75 15.12 2.17
CA PHE A 241 11.41 15.25 3.47
C PHE A 241 10.48 15.86 4.54
N ILE A 242 9.80 16.95 4.20
CA ILE A 242 8.84 17.62 5.10
C ILE A 242 7.72 16.66 5.45
N LEU A 243 7.13 15.99 4.45
CA LEU A 243 6.00 15.11 4.70
C LEU A 243 6.41 13.85 5.46
N ASP A 244 7.55 13.23 5.15
CA ASP A 244 8.02 12.04 5.83
C ASP A 244 8.20 12.26 7.34
N ILE A 245 8.65 13.46 7.74
CA ILE A 245 8.73 13.85 9.16
C ILE A 245 7.34 13.85 9.79
N VAL A 246 6.36 14.44 9.10
CA VAL A 246 4.96 14.48 9.55
C VAL A 246 4.38 13.06 9.64
N LEU A 247 4.59 12.23 8.60
CA LEU A 247 4.09 10.86 8.54
C LEU A 247 4.69 9.97 9.62
N CYS A 248 6.01 9.99 9.77
CA CYS A 248 6.68 9.25 10.83
C CYS A 248 6.16 9.67 12.22
N SER A 249 5.92 10.97 12.42
CA SER A 249 5.35 11.48 13.68
C SER A 249 3.93 10.95 13.91
N VAL A 250 3.06 11.04 12.90
CA VAL A 250 1.68 10.53 12.96
C VAL A 250 1.64 9.03 13.23
N ILE A 251 2.51 8.24 12.57
CA ILE A 251 2.56 6.78 12.74
C ILE A 251 2.99 6.41 14.16
N VAL A 252 4.08 7.02 14.65
CA VAL A 252 4.58 6.75 16.01
C VAL A 252 3.56 7.21 17.06
N MET A 253 2.87 8.34 16.85
CA MET A 253 1.80 8.80 17.74
C MET A 253 0.58 7.89 17.69
N SER A 254 0.15 7.44 16.51
CA SER A 254 -1.00 6.54 16.36
C SER A 254 -0.75 5.22 17.08
N PHE A 255 0.44 4.64 16.90
CA PHE A 255 0.86 3.43 17.58
C PHE A 255 0.86 3.58 19.11
N LYS A 256 1.38 4.70 19.64
CA LYS A 256 1.37 4.96 21.08
C LYS A 256 -0.02 5.12 21.70
N HIS A 257 -1.01 5.57 20.92
CA HIS A 257 -2.39 5.72 21.37
C HIS A 257 -3.26 4.48 21.07
N GLY A 258 -2.67 3.36 20.64
CA GLY A 258 -3.40 2.12 20.32
C GLY A 258 -4.29 2.22 19.08
N MET A 259 -4.07 3.22 18.23
CA MET A 259 -4.81 3.41 16.97
C MET A 259 -4.04 2.72 15.84
N ASN A 260 -4.75 2.12 14.88
CA ASN A 260 -4.09 1.52 13.73
C ASN A 260 -3.46 2.63 12.85
N PRO A 261 -2.12 2.68 12.73
CA PRO A 261 -1.44 3.73 11.97
C PRO A 261 -1.78 3.72 10.48
N ASP A 262 -2.21 2.58 9.90
CA ASP A 262 -2.57 2.46 8.48
C ASP A 262 -3.68 3.43 8.06
N ASN A 263 -4.66 3.64 8.95
CA ASN A 263 -5.84 4.46 8.69
C ASN A 263 -5.50 5.97 8.67
N PHE A 264 -4.57 6.40 9.52
CA PHE A 264 -4.20 7.81 9.69
C PHE A 264 -3.07 8.23 8.76
N ALA A 265 -2.03 7.41 8.63
CA ALA A 265 -0.83 7.78 7.90
C ALA A 265 -1.10 8.03 6.41
N THR A 266 -1.80 7.10 5.76
CA THR A 266 -2.15 7.19 4.33
C THR A 266 -2.97 8.45 4.04
N SER A 267 -3.88 8.81 4.94
CA SER A 267 -4.76 9.97 4.78
C SER A 267 -4.04 11.29 5.02
N CYS A 268 -3.13 11.35 6.00
CA CYS A 268 -2.26 12.51 6.23
C CYS A 268 -1.28 12.71 5.07
N ALA A 269 -0.78 11.62 4.48
CA ALA A 269 0.11 11.67 3.32
C ALA A 269 -0.57 12.37 2.15
N ALA A 270 -1.81 11.97 1.85
CA ALA A 270 -2.58 12.58 0.78
C ALA A 270 -3.05 14.01 1.10
N SER A 271 -3.41 14.31 2.35
CA SER A 271 -3.98 15.62 2.67
C SER A 271 -2.95 16.75 2.61
N ILE A 272 -1.79 16.53 3.22
CA ILE A 272 -0.72 17.54 3.33
C ILE A 272 0.21 17.46 2.12
N GLY A 273 0.40 16.26 1.61
CA GLY A 273 1.46 15.98 0.66
C GLY A 273 1.35 16.74 -0.65
N ASP A 274 0.23 16.63 -1.33
CA ASP A 274 0.05 17.22 -2.66
C ASP A 274 0.11 18.74 -2.60
N VAL A 275 -0.46 19.34 -1.54
CA VAL A 275 -0.40 20.77 -1.27
C VAL A 275 1.05 21.24 -1.09
N VAL A 276 1.83 20.52 -0.28
CA VAL A 276 3.25 20.85 -0.03
C VAL A 276 4.06 20.68 -1.32
N SER A 277 3.86 19.62 -2.08
CA SER A 277 4.60 19.36 -3.32
C SER A 277 4.30 20.41 -4.40
N LEU A 278 3.03 20.76 -4.62
CA LEU A 278 2.65 21.81 -5.57
C LEU A 278 3.18 23.19 -5.17
N SER A 279 3.06 23.52 -3.88
CA SER A 279 3.55 24.80 -3.35
C SER A 279 5.07 24.89 -3.48
N ALA A 280 5.79 23.80 -3.17
CA ALA A 280 7.24 23.72 -3.34
C ALA A 280 7.65 23.84 -4.82
N LEU A 281 6.91 23.20 -5.74
CA LEU A 281 7.16 23.31 -7.17
C LEU A 281 7.01 24.74 -7.67
N SER A 282 5.90 25.40 -7.38
CA SER A 282 5.68 26.80 -7.75
C SER A 282 6.79 27.71 -7.19
N LEU A 283 7.13 27.54 -5.91
CA LEU A 283 8.18 28.33 -5.25
C LEU A 283 9.55 28.13 -5.90
N PHE A 284 10.00 26.88 -6.07
CA PHE A 284 11.32 26.61 -6.63
C PHE A 284 11.40 26.92 -8.11
N ALA A 285 10.35 26.60 -8.88
CA ALA A 285 10.28 26.96 -10.28
C ALA A 285 10.41 28.47 -10.47
N GLY A 286 9.65 29.27 -9.71
CA GLY A 286 9.73 30.72 -9.76
C GLY A 286 11.06 31.29 -9.29
N ALA A 287 11.59 30.82 -8.15
CA ALA A 287 12.86 31.30 -7.61
C ALA A 287 14.04 31.02 -8.55
N VAL A 288 14.09 29.82 -9.14
CA VAL A 288 15.15 29.43 -10.10
C VAL A 288 14.94 30.16 -11.42
N TYR A 289 13.69 30.36 -11.87
CA TYR A 289 13.38 31.06 -13.12
C TYR A 289 13.90 32.51 -13.12
N LEU A 290 13.75 33.24 -12.00
CA LEU A 290 14.22 34.63 -11.87
C LEU A 290 15.73 34.78 -12.12
N HIS A 291 16.51 33.74 -11.88
CA HIS A 291 17.97 33.74 -12.01
C HIS A 291 18.45 32.93 -13.21
N ARG A 292 17.53 32.41 -14.04
CA ARG A 292 17.85 31.49 -15.14
C ARG A 292 18.78 32.13 -16.16
N GLU A 293 18.50 33.36 -16.57
CA GLU A 293 19.30 34.07 -17.58
C GLU A 293 20.56 34.72 -17.00
N THR A 294 20.50 35.20 -15.75
CA THR A 294 21.60 35.94 -15.13
C THR A 294 22.63 35.04 -14.46
N LEU A 295 22.21 33.90 -13.89
CA LEU A 295 23.05 32.97 -13.12
C LEU A 295 22.71 31.50 -13.47
N PRO A 296 22.91 31.05 -14.73
CA PRO A 296 22.54 29.71 -15.17
C PRO A 296 23.26 28.60 -14.40
N TRP A 297 24.45 28.89 -13.85
CA TRP A 297 25.25 27.96 -13.04
C TRP A 297 24.52 27.47 -11.78
N ILE A 298 23.51 28.20 -11.28
CA ILE A 298 22.71 27.79 -10.11
C ILE A 298 22.00 26.46 -10.37
N CYS A 299 21.41 26.26 -11.56
CA CYS A 299 20.71 25.02 -11.88
C CYS A 299 21.69 23.82 -11.90
N TYR A 300 22.88 24.03 -12.46
CA TYR A 300 23.96 23.04 -12.46
C TYR A 300 24.49 22.76 -11.06
N ALA A 301 24.65 23.79 -10.22
CA ALA A 301 25.08 23.65 -8.85
C ALA A 301 24.06 22.86 -8.01
N ILE A 302 22.76 23.13 -8.16
CA ILE A 302 21.70 22.37 -7.51
C ILE A 302 21.79 20.90 -7.92
N CYS A 303 21.77 20.60 -9.23
CA CYS A 303 21.86 19.22 -9.72
C CYS A 303 23.15 18.53 -9.23
N GLY A 304 24.29 19.23 -9.30
CA GLY A 304 25.58 18.72 -8.86
C GLY A 304 25.62 18.42 -7.36
N ILE A 305 25.14 19.32 -6.50
CA ILE A 305 25.08 19.10 -5.05
C ILE A 305 24.21 17.88 -4.74
N TYR A 306 23.04 17.76 -5.37
CA TYR A 306 22.15 16.63 -5.12
C TYR A 306 22.75 15.30 -5.59
N ILE A 307 23.34 15.26 -6.78
CA ILE A 307 23.91 14.03 -7.37
C ILE A 307 25.22 13.61 -6.67
N PHE A 308 26.10 14.56 -6.35
CA PHE A 308 27.45 14.25 -5.84
C PHE A 308 27.59 14.33 -4.33
N ALA A 309 26.67 15.00 -3.60
CA ALA A 309 26.73 15.09 -2.14
C ALA A 309 25.51 14.45 -1.45
N VAL A 310 24.29 14.90 -1.79
CA VAL A 310 23.08 14.47 -1.07
C VAL A 310 22.73 13.00 -1.35
N LEU A 311 22.78 12.57 -2.62
CA LEU A 311 22.47 11.20 -3.03
C LEU A 311 23.47 10.19 -2.44
N PRO A 312 24.81 10.39 -2.50
CA PRO A 312 25.76 9.49 -1.84
C PRO A 312 25.61 9.47 -0.32
N PHE A 313 25.33 10.62 0.31
CA PHE A 313 25.10 10.71 1.75
C PHE A 313 23.96 9.80 2.20
N TRP A 314 22.78 9.91 1.58
CA TRP A 314 21.65 9.06 1.91
C TRP A 314 21.89 7.59 1.55
N THR A 315 22.55 7.33 0.41
CA THR A 315 22.92 5.97 0.00
C THR A 315 23.79 5.28 1.04
N CYS A 316 24.77 5.99 1.61
CA CYS A 316 25.61 5.46 2.68
C CYS A 316 24.82 5.10 3.94
N ILE A 317 23.79 5.88 4.28
CA ILE A 317 22.91 5.62 5.43
C ILE A 317 22.03 4.39 5.16
N VAL A 318 21.42 4.29 3.97
CA VAL A 318 20.47 3.24 3.61
C VAL A 318 21.14 1.88 3.44
N ILE A 319 22.32 1.81 2.81
CA ILE A 319 23.05 0.54 2.63
C ILE A 319 23.45 -0.08 3.97
N LYS A 320 23.72 0.73 4.99
CA LYS A 320 24.04 0.27 6.36
C LYS A 320 22.80 -0.13 7.15
N ASN A 321 21.60 0.16 6.65
CA ASN A 321 20.35 -0.06 7.36
C ASN A 321 19.69 -1.39 6.96
N LYS A 322 19.59 -2.31 7.92
CA LYS A 322 18.99 -3.63 7.69
C LYS A 322 17.52 -3.60 7.22
N TYR A 323 16.79 -2.54 7.53
CA TYR A 323 15.36 -2.42 7.20
C TYR A 323 15.11 -1.95 5.77
N THR A 324 16.05 -1.20 5.18
CA THR A 324 15.83 -0.54 3.88
C THR A 324 16.81 -0.92 2.79
N LYS A 325 17.97 -1.52 3.12
CA LYS A 325 18.98 -1.97 2.13
C LYS A 325 18.39 -2.85 1.02
N HIS A 326 17.56 -3.83 1.38
CA HIS A 326 16.94 -4.75 0.42
C HIS A 326 15.96 -4.03 -0.52
N ILE A 327 15.27 -3.02 -0.02
CA ILE A 327 14.32 -2.24 -0.81
C ILE A 327 15.06 -1.34 -1.79
N LEU A 328 16.24 -0.83 -1.40
CA LEU A 328 17.09 -0.07 -2.32
C LEU A 328 17.57 -0.91 -3.52
N THR A 329 17.70 -2.23 -3.38
CA THR A 329 18.12 -3.08 -4.51
C THR A 329 16.95 -3.53 -5.38
N GLU A 330 15.78 -3.81 -4.80
CA GLU A 330 14.65 -4.43 -5.52
C GLU A 330 13.48 -3.48 -5.82
N GLY A 331 13.39 -2.34 -5.12
CA GLY A 331 12.22 -1.46 -5.14
C GLY A 331 12.10 -0.55 -6.36
N TRP A 332 13.01 -0.62 -7.34
CA TRP A 332 13.01 0.29 -8.49
C TRP A 332 11.95 -0.03 -9.53
N ILE A 333 11.68 -1.31 -9.78
CA ILE A 333 10.73 -1.73 -10.82
C ILE A 333 9.32 -1.15 -10.53
N PRO A 334 8.75 -1.28 -9.31
CA PRO A 334 7.45 -0.70 -9.03
C PRO A 334 7.45 0.83 -9.09
N VAL A 335 8.50 1.49 -8.60
CA VAL A 335 8.60 2.96 -8.60
C VAL A 335 8.63 3.52 -10.01
N PHE A 336 9.51 2.99 -10.88
CA PHE A 336 9.59 3.45 -12.26
C PHE A 336 8.33 3.09 -13.06
N SER A 337 7.76 1.89 -12.87
CA SER A 337 6.52 1.51 -13.55
C SER A 337 5.38 2.45 -13.18
N ALA A 338 5.21 2.76 -11.89
CA ALA A 338 4.19 3.68 -11.42
C ALA A 338 4.39 5.09 -11.97
N LEU A 339 5.64 5.56 -12.05
CA LEU A 339 6.00 6.87 -12.61
C LEU A 339 5.61 6.98 -14.09
N PHE A 340 5.86 5.96 -14.91
CA PHE A 340 5.41 5.96 -16.31
C PHE A 340 3.88 5.96 -16.42
N ILE A 341 3.18 5.16 -15.61
CA ILE A 341 1.71 5.10 -15.62
C ILE A 341 1.09 6.43 -15.19
N SER A 342 1.55 7.04 -14.09
CA SER A 342 1.10 8.37 -13.66
C SER A 342 1.47 9.45 -14.69
N GLY A 343 2.63 9.32 -15.36
CA GLY A 343 3.05 10.20 -16.46
C GLY A 343 2.06 10.19 -17.62
N LEU A 344 1.54 9.01 -18.02
CA LEU A 344 0.47 8.91 -19.02
C LEU A 344 -0.82 9.60 -18.56
N GLY A 345 -1.18 9.44 -17.28
CA GLY A 345 -2.33 10.15 -16.68
C GLY A 345 -2.16 11.67 -16.72
N GLY A 346 -0.94 12.17 -16.55
CA GLY A 346 -0.60 13.59 -16.66
C GLY A 346 -0.78 14.17 -18.06
N LEU A 347 -0.46 13.41 -19.12
CA LEU A 347 -0.68 13.85 -20.51
C LEU A 347 -2.16 13.97 -20.85
N ILE A 348 -2.98 13.07 -20.31
CA ILE A 348 -4.44 13.11 -20.47
C ILE A 348 -5.01 14.30 -19.70
N LEU A 349 -4.49 14.57 -18.50
CA LEU A 349 -4.87 15.76 -17.74
C LEU A 349 -4.57 17.03 -18.55
N ASP A 350 -3.36 17.18 -19.09
CA ASP A 350 -2.99 18.35 -19.90
C ASP A 350 -3.95 18.58 -21.07
N SER A 351 -4.23 17.53 -21.83
CA SER A 351 -5.21 17.59 -22.93
C SER A 351 -6.61 17.97 -22.44
N ALA A 352 -7.02 17.50 -21.27
CA ALA A 352 -8.36 17.74 -20.70
C ALA A 352 -8.54 19.16 -20.16
N VAL A 353 -7.50 19.75 -19.56
CA VAL A 353 -7.55 21.08 -18.97
C VAL A 353 -7.75 22.16 -20.03
N GLY A 354 -7.14 22.01 -21.20
CA GLY A 354 -7.39 22.89 -22.34
C GLY A 354 -8.82 22.81 -22.89
N GLN A 355 -9.50 21.68 -22.70
CA GLN A 355 -10.84 21.43 -23.26
C GLN A 355 -11.98 21.72 -22.29
N PHE A 356 -11.79 21.43 -21.00
CA PHE A 356 -12.85 21.45 -19.99
C PHE A 356 -12.54 22.40 -18.84
N ARG A 357 -13.35 23.46 -18.70
CA ARG A 357 -13.23 24.41 -17.59
C ARG A 357 -13.55 23.73 -16.25
N GLY A 358 -12.75 24.02 -15.23
CA GLY A 358 -12.93 23.47 -13.89
C GLY A 358 -12.47 22.01 -13.73
N PHE A 359 -11.93 21.36 -14.77
CA PHE A 359 -11.46 19.97 -14.71
C PHE A 359 -10.42 19.75 -13.59
N VAL A 360 -9.44 20.66 -13.47
CA VAL A 360 -8.36 20.64 -12.47
C VAL A 360 -8.85 20.63 -11.02
N VAL A 361 -10.06 21.10 -10.76
CA VAL A 361 -10.64 21.17 -9.42
C VAL A 361 -11.11 19.80 -8.96
N PHE A 362 -11.67 19.02 -9.88
CA PHE A 362 -12.31 17.74 -9.57
C PHE A 362 -11.40 16.53 -9.78
N GLN A 363 -10.35 16.67 -10.60
CA GLN A 363 -9.39 15.60 -10.87
C GLN A 363 -8.65 15.10 -9.60
N PRO A 364 -8.14 15.97 -8.71
CA PRO A 364 -7.47 15.51 -7.50
C PRO A 364 -8.41 14.75 -6.55
N ILE A 365 -9.70 15.08 -6.56
CA ILE A 365 -10.71 14.42 -5.72
C ILE A 365 -10.93 12.97 -6.19
N ILE A 366 -11.09 12.76 -7.50
CA ILE A 366 -11.34 11.40 -8.03
C ILE A 366 -10.08 10.52 -7.89
N ASN A 367 -8.90 11.06 -8.23
CA ASN A 367 -7.64 10.33 -8.19
C ASN A 367 -7.16 10.11 -6.77
N GLY A 368 -7.08 11.17 -5.96
CA GLY A 368 -6.60 11.09 -4.59
C GLY A 368 -7.45 10.15 -3.74
N ILE A 369 -8.79 10.26 -3.79
CA ILE A 369 -9.65 9.37 -3.02
C ILE A 369 -9.57 7.93 -3.52
N GLY A 370 -9.62 7.72 -4.85
CA GLY A 370 -9.56 6.39 -5.44
C GLY A 370 -8.27 5.65 -5.08
N GLY A 371 -7.12 6.29 -5.31
CA GLY A 371 -5.80 5.74 -5.00
C GLY A 371 -5.61 5.47 -3.51
N ASN A 372 -5.99 6.41 -2.64
CA ASN A 372 -5.86 6.22 -1.19
C ASN A 372 -6.69 5.04 -0.67
N LEU A 373 -7.94 4.89 -1.15
CA LEU A 373 -8.79 3.75 -0.78
C LEU A 373 -8.20 2.42 -1.23
N ALA A 374 -7.65 2.38 -2.45
CA ALA A 374 -6.98 1.20 -2.98
C ALA A 374 -5.78 0.80 -2.12
N SER A 375 -5.02 1.79 -1.64
CA SER A 375 -3.81 1.58 -0.85
C SER A 375 -4.10 1.18 0.59
N VAL A 376 -5.11 1.78 1.23
CA VAL A 376 -5.61 1.31 2.54
C VAL A 376 -6.10 -0.14 2.42
N HIS A 377 -6.84 -0.46 1.35
CA HIS A 377 -7.31 -1.82 1.12
C HIS A 377 -6.14 -2.81 0.92
N THR A 378 -5.16 -2.42 0.10
CA THR A 378 -3.93 -3.19 -0.17
C THR A 378 -3.12 -3.44 1.10
N SER A 379 -2.89 -2.42 1.93
CA SER A 379 -2.16 -2.54 3.20
C SER A 379 -2.85 -3.54 4.14
N ARG A 380 -4.19 -3.49 4.23
CA ARG A 380 -4.96 -4.42 5.07
C ARG A 380 -4.83 -5.86 4.58
N ILE A 381 -4.91 -6.11 3.27
CA ILE A 381 -4.72 -7.45 2.70
C ILE A 381 -3.28 -7.92 2.93
N SER A 382 -2.29 -7.06 2.69
CA SER A 382 -0.88 -7.37 2.88
C SER A 382 -0.54 -7.72 4.33
N THR A 383 -1.00 -6.91 5.29
CA THR A 383 -0.86 -7.16 6.73
C THR A 383 -1.53 -8.48 7.11
N MET A 384 -2.71 -8.77 6.56
CA MET A 384 -3.41 -10.01 6.80
C MET A 384 -2.59 -11.21 6.30
N LEU A 385 -2.07 -11.16 5.07
CA LEU A 385 -1.23 -12.23 4.50
C LEU A 385 0.06 -12.45 5.31
N GLN A 386 0.72 -11.37 5.73
CA GLN A 386 1.94 -11.41 6.55
C GLN A 386 1.71 -12.04 7.93
N LYS A 387 0.53 -11.82 8.52
CA LYS A 387 0.15 -12.43 9.80
C LYS A 387 -0.29 -13.89 9.64
N SER A 388 -0.82 -14.27 8.48
CA SER A 388 -1.49 -15.57 8.27
C SER A 388 -0.64 -16.64 7.59
N SER A 389 0.37 -16.24 6.82
CA SER A 389 1.09 -17.16 5.95
C SER A 389 2.54 -16.77 5.76
N LEU A 390 3.35 -17.74 5.34
CA LEU A 390 4.69 -17.49 4.85
C LEU A 390 4.63 -16.94 3.41
N PRO A 391 5.55 -16.04 3.01
CA PRO A 391 5.61 -15.54 1.65
C PRO A 391 5.62 -16.66 0.59
N GLY A 392 4.76 -16.54 -0.42
CA GLY A 392 4.60 -17.54 -1.49
C GLY A 392 3.46 -18.55 -1.26
N ILE A 393 2.94 -18.68 -0.03
CA ILE A 393 1.82 -19.57 0.29
C ILE A 393 0.57 -18.72 0.49
N ILE A 394 -0.50 -19.03 -0.25
CA ILE A 394 -1.79 -18.36 -0.08
C ILE A 394 -2.60 -19.14 0.97
N PRO A 395 -3.14 -18.49 2.02
CA PRO A 395 -3.95 -19.16 3.03
C PRO A 395 -5.21 -19.83 2.44
N PRO A 396 -5.70 -20.95 3.00
CA PRO A 396 -6.83 -21.70 2.43
C PRO A 396 -8.16 -20.93 2.41
N HIS A 397 -8.31 -19.92 3.27
CA HIS A 397 -9.51 -19.08 3.35
C HIS A 397 -9.53 -17.91 2.33
N THR A 398 -8.51 -17.79 1.47
CA THR A 398 -8.49 -16.80 0.38
C THR A 398 -7.96 -17.41 -0.91
N LYS A 399 -8.34 -16.82 -2.06
CA LYS A 399 -7.89 -17.26 -3.40
C LYS A 399 -7.38 -16.06 -4.18
N LEU A 400 -6.39 -16.33 -5.04
CA LEU A 400 -5.80 -15.35 -5.94
C LEU A 400 -6.85 -14.73 -6.87
N CYS A 401 -7.51 -15.58 -7.65
CA CYS A 401 -8.56 -15.16 -8.58
C CYS A 401 -9.92 -15.53 -7.99
N VAL A 402 -10.70 -14.51 -7.69
CA VAL A 402 -12.10 -14.61 -7.29
C VAL A 402 -12.91 -13.64 -8.13
N THR A 403 -14.21 -13.87 -8.27
CA THR A 403 -15.06 -12.90 -8.96
C THR A 403 -15.11 -11.57 -8.21
N PRO A 404 -15.36 -10.43 -8.89
CA PRO A 404 -15.46 -9.13 -8.24
C PRO A 404 -16.49 -9.10 -7.11
N TRP A 405 -17.62 -9.82 -7.27
CA TRP A 405 -18.62 -9.95 -6.22
C TRP A 405 -18.07 -10.63 -4.97
N THR A 406 -17.31 -11.73 -5.15
CA THR A 406 -16.68 -12.45 -4.04
C THR A 406 -15.63 -11.58 -3.33
N ALA A 407 -14.79 -10.88 -4.10
CA ALA A 407 -13.74 -10.00 -3.58
C ALA A 407 -14.29 -8.80 -2.81
N LEU A 408 -15.33 -8.16 -3.35
CA LEU A 408 -15.77 -6.84 -2.91
C LEU A 408 -17.02 -6.85 -2.06
N VAL A 409 -17.87 -7.88 -2.15
CA VAL A 409 -19.18 -7.92 -1.48
C VAL A 409 -19.26 -9.02 -0.44
N SER A 410 -19.05 -10.28 -0.83
CA SER A 410 -19.17 -11.41 0.12
C SER A 410 -18.35 -12.61 -0.34
N GLY A 411 -17.43 -13.07 0.51
CA GLY A 411 -16.77 -14.37 0.32
C GLY A 411 -15.30 -14.43 0.72
N VAL A 412 -14.63 -13.28 0.87
CA VAL A 412 -13.26 -13.20 1.44
C VAL A 412 -13.21 -12.20 2.59
N PHE A 413 -12.22 -12.35 3.47
CA PHE A 413 -12.03 -11.48 4.65
C PHE A 413 -11.98 -9.99 4.29
N SER A 414 -11.32 -9.65 3.17
CA SER A 414 -11.19 -8.28 2.67
C SER A 414 -12.52 -7.66 2.18
N ALA A 415 -13.54 -8.48 1.86
CA ALA A 415 -14.79 -7.99 1.29
C ALA A 415 -15.59 -7.09 2.24
N LYS A 416 -15.53 -7.33 3.56
CA LYS A 416 -16.18 -6.44 4.55
C LYS A 416 -15.59 -5.03 4.49
N ALA A 417 -14.26 -4.92 4.44
CA ALA A 417 -13.58 -3.64 4.33
C ALA A 417 -13.88 -2.97 2.98
N ALA A 418 -13.82 -3.70 1.86
CA ALA A 418 -14.13 -3.18 0.53
C ALA A 418 -15.53 -2.56 0.45
N ARG A 419 -16.57 -3.25 0.96
CA ARG A 419 -17.93 -2.70 1.02
C ARG A 419 -18.02 -1.40 1.80
N ILE A 420 -17.38 -1.34 2.97
CA ILE A 420 -17.39 -0.13 3.81
C ILE A 420 -16.71 1.03 3.06
N LEU A 421 -15.58 0.78 2.39
CA LEU A 421 -14.87 1.79 1.60
C LEU A 421 -15.69 2.28 0.39
N ILE A 422 -16.44 1.41 -0.27
CA ILE A 422 -17.35 1.81 -1.35
C ILE A 422 -18.49 2.67 -0.79
N LEU A 423 -19.15 2.22 0.29
CA LEU A 423 -20.30 2.91 0.88
C LEU A 423 -19.94 4.29 1.45
N ILE A 424 -18.78 4.44 2.09
CA ILE A 424 -18.32 5.73 2.63
C ILE A 424 -17.89 6.69 1.52
N SER A 425 -17.43 6.19 0.37
CA SER A 425 -16.91 7.02 -0.73
C SER A 425 -18.00 7.87 -1.40
N LEU A 426 -19.23 7.37 -1.54
CA LEU A 426 -20.33 8.07 -2.21
C LEU A 426 -20.76 9.37 -1.51
N PRO A 427 -21.17 9.35 -0.22
CA PRO A 427 -21.57 10.58 0.47
C PRO A 427 -20.40 11.55 0.60
N ALA A 428 -19.19 11.05 0.78
CA ALA A 428 -18.03 11.90 0.97
C ALA A 428 -17.55 12.53 -0.35
N LYS A 429 -17.51 11.81 -1.48
CA LYS A 429 -17.26 12.41 -2.80
C LYS A 429 -18.32 13.45 -3.15
N THR A 430 -19.58 13.21 -2.80
CA THR A 430 -20.66 14.21 -2.94
C THR A 430 -20.33 15.48 -2.16
N LEU A 431 -19.98 15.35 -0.88
CA LEU A 431 -19.56 16.50 -0.06
C LEU A 431 -18.36 17.24 -0.70
N PHE A 432 -17.34 16.52 -1.14
CA PHE A 432 -16.12 17.13 -1.66
C PHE A 432 -16.33 17.87 -2.97
N ILE A 433 -17.14 17.35 -3.91
CA ILE A 433 -17.44 18.09 -5.14
C ILE A 433 -18.22 19.38 -4.86
N PHE A 434 -19.15 19.37 -3.89
CA PHE A 434 -19.87 20.59 -3.48
C PHE A 434 -18.93 21.61 -2.87
N VAL A 435 -18.07 21.18 -1.94
CA VAL A 435 -17.09 22.08 -1.30
C VAL A 435 -16.13 22.66 -2.32
N ALA A 436 -15.59 21.82 -3.21
CA ALA A 436 -14.64 22.26 -4.23
C ALA A 436 -15.28 23.25 -5.21
N ASP A 437 -16.51 22.99 -5.64
CA ASP A 437 -17.29 23.86 -6.53
C ASP A 437 -17.55 25.24 -5.90
N ILE A 438 -18.02 25.27 -4.65
CA ILE A 438 -18.31 26.52 -3.93
C ILE A 438 -17.03 27.34 -3.75
N ILE A 439 -15.91 26.71 -3.39
CA ILE A 439 -14.64 27.42 -3.21
C ILE A 439 -14.13 27.96 -4.56
N TYR A 440 -14.20 27.15 -5.61
CA TYR A 440 -13.72 27.55 -6.94
C TYR A 440 -14.52 28.73 -7.51
N ASN A 441 -15.83 28.74 -7.30
CA ASN A 441 -16.76 29.75 -7.82
C ASN A 441 -17.11 30.85 -6.80
N LYS A 442 -16.19 31.15 -5.87
CA LYS A 442 -16.30 32.28 -4.92
C LYS A 442 -17.62 32.31 -4.12
N GLY A 443 -18.15 31.14 -3.74
CA GLY A 443 -19.35 31.01 -2.93
C GLY A 443 -20.62 30.61 -3.68
N VAL A 444 -20.59 30.51 -5.02
CA VAL A 444 -21.76 30.13 -5.83
C VAL A 444 -21.62 28.67 -6.29
N SER A 445 -22.66 27.86 -6.11
CA SER A 445 -22.63 26.49 -6.63
C SER A 445 -23.06 26.43 -8.10
N CYS A 446 -22.22 25.83 -8.93
CA CYS A 446 -22.41 25.66 -10.39
C CYS A 446 -22.64 24.20 -10.79
N ILE A 447 -22.50 23.25 -9.85
CA ILE A 447 -22.76 21.84 -10.13
C ILE A 447 -24.25 21.54 -10.31
N THR A 448 -24.57 20.80 -11.36
CA THR A 448 -25.94 20.35 -11.67
C THR A 448 -26.17 18.92 -11.18
N PRO A 449 -27.43 18.48 -11.00
CA PRO A 449 -27.72 17.07 -10.70
C PRO A 449 -27.14 16.11 -11.76
N ALA A 450 -27.12 16.52 -13.03
CA ALA A 450 -26.48 15.76 -14.11
C ALA A 450 -24.98 15.59 -13.86
N PHE A 451 -24.27 16.69 -13.51
CA PHE A 451 -22.85 16.65 -13.17
C PHE A 451 -22.58 15.70 -11.99
N ILE A 452 -23.36 15.83 -10.91
CA ILE A 452 -23.21 14.97 -9.73
C ILE A 452 -23.41 13.49 -10.11
N SER A 453 -24.44 13.17 -10.89
CA SER A 453 -24.71 11.79 -11.30
C SER A 453 -23.59 11.19 -12.17
N ALA A 454 -23.08 11.95 -13.15
CA ALA A 454 -22.00 11.52 -14.02
C ALA A 454 -20.71 11.34 -13.23
N TYR A 455 -20.36 12.31 -12.38
CA TYR A 455 -19.17 12.28 -11.55
C TYR A 455 -19.18 11.11 -10.55
N LEU A 456 -20.28 10.89 -9.85
CA LEU A 456 -20.43 9.78 -8.90
C LEU A 456 -20.41 8.43 -9.63
N GLY A 457 -21.03 8.34 -10.81
CA GLY A 457 -21.02 7.13 -11.63
C GLY A 457 -19.60 6.71 -12.02
N VAL A 458 -18.82 7.63 -12.61
CA VAL A 458 -17.44 7.33 -12.99
C VAL A 458 -16.53 7.09 -11.77
N SER A 459 -16.77 7.82 -10.69
CA SER A 459 -16.07 7.64 -9.41
C SER A 459 -16.30 6.26 -8.79
N LEU A 460 -17.51 5.71 -8.92
CA LEU A 460 -17.85 4.39 -8.42
C LEU A 460 -17.19 3.30 -9.27
N ILE A 461 -17.22 3.45 -10.60
CA ILE A 461 -16.55 2.55 -11.54
C ILE A 461 -15.05 2.49 -11.23
N GLN A 462 -14.40 3.64 -11.05
CA GLN A 462 -12.99 3.72 -10.71
C GLN A 462 -12.67 2.95 -9.41
N ILE A 463 -13.41 3.20 -8.32
CA ILE A 463 -13.16 2.57 -7.03
C ILE A 463 -13.37 1.05 -7.10
N ILE A 464 -14.42 0.58 -7.79
CA ILE A 464 -14.66 -0.86 -7.96
C ILE A 464 -13.49 -1.53 -8.68
N ILE A 465 -13.00 -0.93 -9.76
CA ILE A 465 -11.86 -1.45 -10.52
C ILE A 465 -10.60 -1.47 -9.65
N LEU A 466 -10.31 -0.39 -8.92
CA LEU A 466 -9.11 -0.29 -8.09
C LEU A 466 -9.12 -1.25 -6.90
N LEU A 467 -10.23 -1.39 -6.19
CA LEU A 467 -10.32 -2.34 -5.06
C LEU A 467 -10.22 -3.79 -5.54
N TYR A 468 -10.78 -4.10 -6.72
CA TYR A 468 -10.63 -5.43 -7.30
C TYR A 468 -9.20 -5.71 -7.76
N ALA A 469 -8.58 -4.75 -8.43
CA ALA A 469 -7.17 -4.83 -8.81
C ALA A 469 -6.26 -4.97 -7.59
N ALA A 470 -6.57 -4.29 -6.49
CA ALA A 470 -5.87 -4.41 -5.22
C ALA A 470 -5.89 -5.86 -4.72
N HIS A 471 -7.07 -6.50 -4.68
CA HIS A 471 -7.19 -7.90 -4.27
C HIS A 471 -6.29 -8.82 -5.13
N ILE A 472 -6.41 -8.73 -6.45
CA ILE A 472 -5.65 -9.60 -7.36
C ILE A 472 -4.14 -9.35 -7.22
N LEU A 473 -3.71 -8.08 -7.30
CA LEU A 473 -2.31 -7.73 -7.34
C LEU A 473 -1.60 -8.06 -6.03
N THR A 474 -2.23 -7.82 -4.88
CA THR A 474 -1.66 -8.17 -3.58
C THR A 474 -1.42 -9.67 -3.45
N HIS A 475 -2.41 -10.51 -3.82
CA HIS A 475 -2.24 -11.96 -3.76
C HIS A 475 -1.25 -12.48 -4.81
N LEU A 476 -1.18 -11.85 -5.99
CA LEU A 476 -0.23 -12.21 -7.04
C LEU A 476 1.21 -11.96 -6.58
N LEU A 477 1.48 -10.76 -6.06
CA LEU A 477 2.80 -10.41 -5.55
C LEU A 477 3.19 -11.28 -4.36
N TRP A 478 2.24 -11.59 -3.47
CA TRP A 478 2.47 -12.51 -2.36
C TRP A 478 2.88 -13.90 -2.85
N LYS A 479 2.22 -14.44 -3.89
CA LYS A 479 2.57 -15.71 -4.52
C LYS A 479 3.97 -15.66 -5.16
N LEU A 480 4.35 -14.50 -5.72
CA LEU A 480 5.68 -14.26 -6.29
C LEU A 480 6.76 -13.97 -5.22
N LYS A 481 6.44 -14.06 -3.92
CA LYS A 481 7.34 -13.73 -2.80
C LYS A 481 7.80 -12.27 -2.79
N ILE A 482 7.06 -11.38 -3.45
CA ILE A 482 7.30 -9.94 -3.46
C ILE A 482 6.41 -9.31 -2.38
N ASN A 483 6.98 -8.46 -1.52
CA ASN A 483 6.18 -7.75 -0.52
C ASN A 483 5.18 -6.81 -1.22
N PRO A 484 3.85 -7.03 -1.07
CA PRO A 484 2.85 -6.20 -1.72
C PRO A 484 2.89 -4.73 -1.29
N ASP A 485 3.33 -4.43 -0.06
CA ASP A 485 3.44 -3.04 0.44
C ASP A 485 4.42 -2.21 -0.40
N ASN A 486 5.42 -2.87 -1.01
CA ASN A 486 6.46 -2.22 -1.80
C ASN A 486 6.12 -2.10 -3.29
N ALA A 487 5.17 -2.92 -3.77
CA ALA A 487 4.97 -3.11 -5.21
C ALA A 487 3.52 -2.93 -5.67
N ALA A 488 2.53 -3.40 -4.90
CA ALA A 488 1.12 -3.22 -5.27
C ALA A 488 0.71 -1.75 -5.16
N ILE A 489 1.10 -1.09 -4.07
CA ILE A 489 0.66 0.26 -3.74
C ILE A 489 1.06 1.28 -4.82
N PRO A 490 2.35 1.38 -5.24
CA PRO A 490 2.72 2.28 -6.33
C PRO A 490 1.93 2.02 -7.62
N PHE A 491 1.74 0.74 -7.94
CA PHE A 491 1.08 0.34 -9.18
C PHE A 491 -0.41 0.70 -9.17
N LEU A 492 -1.10 0.49 -8.05
CA LEU A 492 -2.52 0.78 -7.89
C LEU A 492 -2.81 2.26 -7.82
N THR A 493 -2.00 3.03 -7.11
CA THR A 493 -2.15 4.49 -7.06
C THR A 493 -1.94 5.09 -8.44
N ALA A 494 -0.87 4.71 -9.16
CA ALA A 494 -0.63 5.19 -10.51
C ALA A 494 -1.71 4.77 -11.51
N THR A 495 -2.18 3.52 -11.42
CA THR A 495 -3.33 3.05 -12.22
C THR A 495 -4.58 3.85 -11.88
N GLY A 496 -4.78 4.18 -10.60
CA GLY A 496 -5.88 5.02 -10.12
C GLY A 496 -5.83 6.43 -10.67
N ASP A 497 -4.63 7.02 -10.78
CA ASP A 497 -4.43 8.32 -11.39
C ASP A 497 -4.82 8.32 -12.86
N LEU A 498 -4.27 7.37 -13.63
CA LEU A 498 -4.56 7.24 -15.06
C LEU A 498 -6.05 6.98 -15.30
N LEU A 499 -6.61 5.98 -14.60
CA LEU A 499 -7.98 5.53 -14.80
C LEU A 499 -8.98 6.59 -14.32
N GLY A 500 -8.71 7.28 -13.21
CA GLY A 500 -9.55 8.36 -12.72
C GLY A 500 -9.56 9.57 -13.65
N THR A 501 -8.40 9.98 -14.18
CA THR A 501 -8.32 11.07 -15.16
C THR A 501 -9.08 10.71 -16.45
N CYS A 502 -8.85 9.51 -17.01
CA CYS A 502 -9.55 9.03 -18.20
C CYS A 502 -11.08 9.03 -18.02
N LEU A 503 -11.55 8.46 -16.90
CA LEU A 503 -12.96 8.38 -16.61
C LEU A 503 -13.60 9.74 -16.36
N LEU A 504 -12.85 10.68 -15.76
CA LEU A 504 -13.32 12.05 -15.59
C LEU A 504 -13.47 12.78 -16.94
N VAL A 505 -12.52 12.60 -17.87
CA VAL A 505 -12.64 13.12 -19.24
C VAL A 505 -13.89 12.58 -19.92
N LEU A 506 -14.17 11.28 -19.78
CA LEU A 506 -15.41 10.68 -20.30
C LEU A 506 -16.66 11.31 -19.68
N ALA A 507 -16.66 11.58 -18.37
CA ALA A 507 -17.79 12.25 -17.71
C ALA A 507 -18.02 13.67 -18.25
N PHE A 508 -16.97 14.47 -18.40
CA PHE A 508 -17.07 15.83 -18.95
C PHE A 508 -17.51 15.83 -20.42
N THR A 509 -16.98 14.88 -21.21
CA THR A 509 -17.39 14.70 -22.61
C THR A 509 -18.85 14.30 -22.71
N PHE A 510 -19.29 13.36 -21.88
CA PHE A 510 -20.69 12.93 -21.79
C PHE A 510 -21.62 14.09 -21.41
N LEU A 511 -21.25 14.86 -20.39
CA LEU A 511 -22.01 16.03 -19.93
C LEU A 511 -22.15 17.10 -21.02
N THR A 512 -21.08 17.30 -21.80
CA THR A 512 -21.09 18.21 -22.95
C THR A 512 -22.02 17.69 -24.05
N ALA A 513 -21.97 16.38 -24.34
CA ALA A 513 -22.80 15.74 -25.37
C ALA A 513 -24.30 15.79 -25.05
N ILE A 514 -24.69 15.71 -23.77
CA ILE A 514 -26.09 15.81 -23.34
C ILE A 514 -26.55 17.25 -23.09
N GLY A 515 -25.74 18.26 -23.41
CA GLY A 515 -26.11 19.68 -23.25
C GLY A 515 -26.09 20.21 -21.81
N HIS A 516 -25.43 19.49 -20.88
CA HIS A 516 -25.27 19.91 -19.48
C HIS A 516 -23.78 20.06 -19.08
N PRO A 517 -22.98 20.86 -19.81
CA PRO A 517 -21.57 21.06 -19.45
C PRO A 517 -21.45 21.79 -18.10
N TYR A 518 -20.37 21.52 -17.37
CA TYR A 518 -20.04 22.27 -16.16
C TYR A 518 -19.60 23.71 -16.54
N GLN A 519 -20.25 24.71 -15.93
CA GLN A 519 -20.04 26.12 -16.24
C GLN A 519 -19.66 26.90 -14.98
N PRO A 520 -18.36 27.09 -14.70
CA PRO A 520 -17.92 27.86 -13.54
C PRO A 520 -18.15 29.38 -13.72
N VAL A 521 -18.30 30.09 -12.61
CA VAL A 521 -18.45 31.55 -12.52
C VAL A 521 -17.08 32.18 -12.23
N PHE A 522 -16.70 33.20 -13.01
CA PHE A 522 -15.39 33.87 -12.90
C PHE A 522 -15.34 34.96 -11.82
#